data_AF-A0AAN8Q910-F1
#
_entry.id   AF-A0AAN8Q910-F1
#
_cell.length_a   1.000
_cell.length_b   1.000
_cell.length_c   1.000
_cell.angle_alpha   90.00
_cell.angle_beta   90.00
_cell.angle_gamma   90.00
#
_symmetry.space_group_name_H-M   'P 1'
#
loop_
_entity.id
_entity.type
_entity.pdbx_description
1 polymer ?
#
loop_
_entity_poly.entity_id
_entity_poly.type
_entity_poly.pdbx_seq_one_letter_code
_entity_poly.pdbx_strand_id
1 'polypeptide(L)'
;MFSAIKTLHQGVDVVINNAGLAHPEPLLNGKTDGWRKMIDVEELRQELREAKTHIRATCISPGMVETEYAFRLHSLHPEKAAATYDNMKCLEAVDIASVVTYCMF
;
A
#
# COMPACT_ATOMS: atom_id res chain seq x y z
N MET A 1 16.51 -10.55 6.91
CA MET A 1 16.20 -9.20 6.42
C MET A 1 16.62 -8.11 7.42
N PHE A 2 15.97 -7.98 8.59
CA PHE A 2 16.26 -6.91 9.57
C PHE A 2 17.71 -6.87 10.09
N SER A 3 18.37 -8.02 10.27
CA SER A 3 19.79 -8.08 10.64
C SER A 3 20.70 -7.40 9.62
N ALA A 4 20.50 -7.67 8.31
CA ALA A 4 21.29 -7.06 7.24
C ALA A 4 21.07 -5.54 7.14
N ILE A 5 19.83 -5.07 7.34
CA ILE A 5 19.52 -3.64 7.34
C ILE A 5 20.23 -2.93 8.49
N LYS A 6 20.24 -3.53 9.69
CA LYS A 6 20.95 -2.98 10.84
C LYS A 6 22.45 -2.88 10.61
N THR A 7 23.04 -3.86 9.93
CA THR A 7 24.48 -3.85 9.60
C THR A 7 24.83 -2.82 8.52
N LEU A 8 24.00 -2.67 7.48
CA LEU A 8 24.32 -1.84 6.32
C LEU A 8 23.85 -0.39 6.43
N HIS A 9 22.78 -0.14 7.20
CA HIS A 9 22.08 1.14 7.24
C HIS A 9 21.89 1.67 8.66
N GLN A 10 22.60 1.10 9.65
CA GLN A 10 22.54 1.45 11.08
C GLN A 10 21.18 1.19 11.76
N GLY A 11 20.15 0.78 11.02
CA GLY A 11 18.81 0.55 11.54
C GLY A 11 17.76 1.06 10.57
N VAL A 12 16.51 1.16 11.05
CA VAL A 12 15.41 1.77 10.30
C VAL A 12 14.67 2.67 11.28
N ASP A 13 14.56 3.96 10.97
CA ASP A 13 13.82 4.90 11.81
C ASP A 13 12.35 5.05 11.38
N VAL A 14 12.08 4.87 10.08
CA VAL A 14 10.75 5.03 9.50
C VAL A 14 10.45 3.90 8.51
N VAL A 15 9.27 3.31 8.64
CA VAL A 15 8.67 2.40 7.66
C VAL A 15 7.42 3.05 7.09
N ILE A 16 7.36 3.14 5.76
CA ILE A 16 6.18 3.60 5.03
C ILE A 16 5.64 2.40 4.25
N ASN A 17 4.45 1.95 4.61
CA ASN A 17 3.74 0.97 3.81
C ASN A 17 2.83 1.68 2.80
N ASN A 18 3.15 1.59 1.51
CA ASN A 18 2.26 2.05 0.45
C ASN A 18 1.25 0.94 0.13
N ALA A 19 0.11 0.96 0.82
CA ALA A 19 -0.93 -0.05 0.67
C ALA A 19 -1.81 0.23 -0.54
N GLY A 20 -2.33 -0.83 -1.14
CA GLY A 20 -3.16 -0.75 -2.33
C GLY A 20 -3.67 -2.12 -2.72
N LEU A 21 -4.60 -2.65 -1.92
CA LEU A 21 -5.25 -3.93 -2.21
C LEU A 21 -6.74 -3.81 -1.94
N ALA A 22 -7.54 -4.14 -2.95
CA ALA A 22 -8.98 -4.24 -2.82
C ALA A 22 -9.46 -5.56 -3.42
N HIS A 23 -10.31 -6.26 -2.70
CA HIS A 23 -11.07 -7.39 -3.21
C HIS A 23 -12.56 -7.01 -3.25
N PRO A 24 -13.30 -7.37 -4.31
CA PRO A 24 -14.73 -7.11 -4.42
C PRO A 24 -15.50 -8.10 -3.52
N GLU A 25 -15.33 -7.99 -2.21
CA GLU A 25 -16.00 -8.82 -1.21
C GLU A 25 -17.18 -8.06 -0.59
N PRO A 26 -18.42 -8.57 -0.67
CA PRO A 26 -19.56 -7.97 0.00
C PRO A 26 -19.45 -8.01 1.52
N LEU A 27 -20.05 -7.03 2.19
CA LEU A 27 -20.04 -6.93 3.66
C LEU A 27 -20.83 -8.07 4.34
N LEU A 28 -22.00 -8.44 3.81
CA LEU A 28 -22.92 -9.36 4.48
C LEU A 28 -22.65 -10.85 4.18
N ASN A 29 -22.05 -11.16 3.02
CA ASN A 29 -21.89 -12.53 2.55
C ASN A 29 -20.59 -12.77 1.75
N GLY A 30 -19.65 -11.83 1.78
CA GLY A 30 -18.31 -12.02 1.20
C GLY A 30 -17.48 -13.03 1.97
N LYS A 31 -16.44 -13.55 1.33
CA LYS A 31 -15.50 -14.47 1.95
C LYS A 31 -14.61 -13.69 2.91
N THR A 32 -14.50 -14.19 4.15
CA THR A 32 -13.66 -13.60 5.18
C THR A 32 -12.19 -13.53 4.79
N ASP A 33 -11.71 -14.42 3.93
CA ASP A 33 -10.32 -14.42 3.46
C ASP A 33 -9.98 -13.20 2.60
N GLY A 34 -10.91 -12.69 1.79
CA GLY A 34 -10.68 -11.47 1.01
C GLY A 34 -10.63 -10.24 1.91
N TRP A 35 -11.48 -10.18 2.93
CA TRP A 35 -11.44 -9.17 3.98
C TRP A 35 -10.14 -9.22 4.79
N ARG A 36 -9.69 -10.43 5.17
CA ARG A 36 -8.43 -10.63 5.88
C ARG A 36 -7.26 -10.06 5.09
N LYS A 37 -7.12 -10.44 3.81
CA LYS A 37 -6.06 -9.91 2.93
C LYS A 37 -6.05 -8.38 2.86
N MET A 38 -7.21 -7.74 2.83
CA MET A 38 -7.30 -6.27 2.83
C MET A 38 -6.88 -5.64 4.17
N ILE A 39 -7.09 -6.33 5.30
CA ILE A 39 -6.70 -5.88 6.64
C ILE A 39 -5.21 -6.13 6.90
N ASP A 40 -4.66 -7.24 6.39
CA ASP A 40 -3.27 -7.67 6.61
C ASP A 40 -2.24 -6.63 6.11
N VAL A 41 -2.63 -5.71 5.23
CA VAL A 41 -1.77 -4.58 4.82
C VAL A 41 -1.34 -3.72 6.01
N GLU A 42 -2.08 -3.70 7.12
CA GLU A 42 -1.71 -2.95 8.33
C GLU A 42 -0.87 -3.77 9.33
N GLU A 43 -0.69 -5.07 9.08
CA GLU A 43 -0.14 -6.02 10.07
C GLU A 43 1.29 -5.65 10.48
N LEU A 44 2.17 -5.32 9.54
CA LEU A 44 3.54 -4.92 9.84
C LEU A 44 3.60 -3.71 10.80
N ARG A 45 2.70 -2.74 10.63
CA ARG A 45 2.64 -1.57 11.51
C ARG A 45 2.19 -1.96 12.91
N GLN A 46 1.27 -2.92 13.03
CA GLN A 46 0.80 -3.45 14.30
C GLN A 46 1.90 -4.25 15.02
N GLU A 47 2.58 -5.15 14.31
CA GLU A 47 3.71 -5.93 14.85
C GLU A 47 4.82 -5.04 15.41
N LEU A 48 5.24 -3.99 14.66
CA LEU A 48 6.28 -3.06 15.11
C LEU A 48 5.88 -2.28 16.36
N ARG A 49 4.58 -1.97 16.50
CA ARG A 49 4.01 -1.30 17.68
C ARG A 49 3.97 -2.24 18.88
N GLU A 50 3.51 -3.47 18.69
CA GLU A 50 3.45 -4.48 19.75
C GLU A 50 4.85 -4.85 20.27
N ALA A 51 5.83 -4.95 19.36
CA ALA A 51 7.23 -5.16 19.70
C ALA A 51 7.90 -3.94 20.36
N LYS A 52 7.19 -2.82 20.53
CA LYS A 52 7.68 -1.56 21.15
C LYS A 52 9.01 -1.09 20.56
N THR A 53 9.13 -1.19 19.24
CA THR A 53 10.34 -0.78 18.54
C THR A 53 10.48 0.75 18.56
N HIS A 54 11.69 1.25 18.29
CA HIS A 54 11.92 2.69 18.05
C HIS A 54 11.45 3.14 16.66
N ILE A 55 11.00 2.20 15.82
CA ILE A 55 10.69 2.43 14.42
C ILE A 55 9.32 3.10 14.33
N ARG A 56 9.25 4.28 13.70
CA ARG A 56 7.98 4.91 13.35
C ARG A 56 7.41 4.20 12.12
N ALA A 57 6.20 3.68 12.19
CA ALA A 57 5.56 3.03 11.06
C ALA A 57 4.24 3.74 10.71
N THR A 58 4.07 4.04 9.43
CA THR A 58 2.84 4.63 8.88
C THR A 58 2.40 3.87 7.64
N CYS A 59 1.10 3.93 7.35
CA CYS A 59 0.52 3.36 6.14
C CYS A 59 -0.10 4.48 5.31
N ILE A 60 0.14 4.45 4.00
CA ILE A 60 -0.46 5.33 3.01
C ILE A 60 -1.36 4.46 2.14
N SER A 61 -2.65 4.77 2.12
CA SER A 61 -3.68 4.06 1.35
C SER A 61 -4.33 5.03 0.35
N PRO A 62 -3.73 5.25 -0.83
CA PRO A 62 -4.10 6.36 -1.71
C PRO A 62 -5.32 6.08 -2.60
N GLY A 63 -5.89 4.88 -2.57
CA GLY A 63 -6.93 4.49 -3.52
C GLY A 63 -6.35 4.38 -4.93
N MET A 64 -7.00 5.00 -5.92
CA MET A 64 -6.56 4.92 -7.32
C MET A 64 -5.49 5.98 -7.64
N VAL A 65 -4.35 5.48 -8.11
CA VAL A 65 -3.23 6.28 -8.61
C VAL A 65 -2.99 5.89 -10.06
N GLU A 66 -2.97 6.87 -10.94
CA GLU A 66 -2.69 6.66 -12.36
C GLU A 66 -1.21 6.29 -12.52
N THR A 67 -0.98 5.06 -12.98
CA THR A 67 0.34 4.47 -13.19
C THR A 67 0.27 3.43 -14.30
N GLU A 68 1.40 2.86 -14.68
CA GLU A 68 1.45 1.75 -15.63
C GLU A 68 0.95 0.42 -15.03
N TYR A 69 0.60 0.40 -13.73
CA TYR A 69 0.19 -0.82 -13.02
C TYR A 69 -1.00 -1.52 -13.69
N ALA A 70 -2.09 -0.81 -13.99
CA ALA A 70 -3.26 -1.43 -14.60
C ALA A 70 -2.95 -1.99 -16.00
N PHE A 71 -2.09 -1.32 -16.77
CA PHE A 71 -1.64 -1.78 -18.08
C PHE A 71 -0.76 -3.03 -18.00
N ARG A 72 0.03 -3.18 -16.93
CA ARG A 72 0.79 -4.42 -16.67
C ARG A 72 -0.12 -5.55 -16.19
N LEU A 73 -1.04 -5.25 -15.27
CA LEU A 73 -2.00 -6.22 -14.72
C LEU A 73 -2.94 -6.77 -15.79
N HIS A 74 -3.40 -5.90 -16.69
CA HIS A 74 -4.27 -6.24 -17.81
C HIS A 74 -3.52 -6.15 -19.14
N SER A 75 -2.29 -6.68 -19.19
CA SER A 75 -1.44 -6.64 -20.39
C SER A 75 -2.06 -7.28 -21.65
N LEU A 76 -2.98 -8.23 -21.47
CA LEU A 76 -3.75 -8.85 -22.56
C LEU A 76 -5.06 -8.12 -22.90
N HIS A 77 -5.45 -7.13 -22.11
CA HIS A 77 -6.73 -6.42 -22.14
C HIS A 77 -6.55 -4.92 -21.84
N PRO A 78 -5.89 -4.15 -22.74
CA PRO A 78 -5.61 -2.73 -22.51
C PRO A 78 -6.87 -1.88 -22.31
N GLU A 79 -8.01 -2.30 -22.85
CA GLU A 79 -9.31 -1.67 -22.63
C GLU A 79 -9.77 -1.72 -21.16
N LYS A 80 -9.44 -2.81 -20.45
CA LYS A 80 -9.75 -2.94 -19.01
C LYS A 80 -8.81 -2.08 -18.17
N ALA A 81 -7.56 -1.93 -18.61
CA ALA A 81 -6.60 -1.04 -17.97
C ALA A 81 -7.07 0.42 -18.03
N ALA A 82 -7.44 0.91 -19.22
CA ALA A 82 -7.96 2.25 -19.40
C ALA A 82 -9.24 2.49 -18.56
N ALA A 83 -10.19 1.55 -18.60
CA ALA A 83 -11.43 1.64 -17.84
C ALA A 83 -11.23 1.69 -16.31
N THR A 84 -10.06 1.27 -15.80
CA THR A 84 -9.73 1.36 -14.37
C THR A 84 -9.63 2.82 -13.92
N TYR A 85 -9.21 3.71 -14.82
CA TYR A 85 -8.94 5.12 -14.51
C TYR A 85 -10.05 6.08 -14.99
N ASP A 86 -10.99 5.62 -15.82
CA ASP A 86 -12.03 6.48 -16.43
C ASP A 86 -13.12 6.95 -15.46
N ASN A 87 -13.41 6.17 -14.41
CA ASN A 87 -14.63 6.35 -13.60
C ASN A 87 -14.45 7.29 -12.40
N MET A 88 -13.22 7.73 -12.12
CA MET A 88 -12.94 8.64 -11.02
C MET A 88 -11.65 9.41 -11.26
N LYS A 89 -11.56 10.62 -10.70
CA LYS A 89 -10.30 11.37 -10.70
C LYS A 89 -9.26 10.59 -9.89
N CYS A 90 -8.23 10.12 -10.58
CA CYS A 90 -7.10 9.43 -9.96
C CYS A 90 -6.10 10.43 -9.38
N LEU A 91 -5.35 9.98 -8.38
CA LEU A 91 -4.15 10.67 -7.93
C LEU A 91 -3.01 10.44 -8.91
N GLU A 92 -2.05 11.35 -8.89
CA GLU A 92 -0.80 11.23 -9.64
C GLU A 92 0.32 10.71 -8.71
N ALA A 93 1.38 10.16 -9.29
CA ALA A 93 2.54 9.70 -8.52
C ALA A 93 3.16 10.81 -7.64
N VAL A 94 3.06 12.07 -8.07
CA VAL A 94 3.54 13.24 -7.31
C VAL A 94 2.76 13.48 -6.03
N ASP A 95 1.46 13.16 -6.00
CA ASP A 95 0.64 13.26 -4.80
C ASP A 95 1.15 12.29 -3.73
N ILE A 96 1.49 11.06 -4.15
CA ILE A 96 2.00 10.02 -3.24
C ILE A 96 3.38 10.39 -2.71
N ALA A 97 4.27 10.88 -3.59
CA ALA A 97 5.59 11.34 -3.19
C ALA A 97 5.52 12.49 -2.17
N SER A 98 4.54 13.40 -2.33
CA SER A 98 4.31 14.50 -1.41
C SER A 98 3.85 14.01 -0.03
N VAL A 99 2.96 13.02 0.03
CA VAL A 99 2.51 12.41 1.29
C VAL A 99 3.65 11.65 1.98
N VAL A 100 4.44 10.89 1.23
CA VAL A 100 5.65 10.22 1.75
C VAL A 100 6.57 11.23 2.42
N THR A 101 6.85 12.34 1.74
CA THR A 101 7.71 13.42 2.25
C THR A 101 7.12 14.03 3.52
N TYR A 102 5.81 14.29 3.53
CA TYR A 102 5.10 14.79 4.71
C TYR A 102 5.23 13.84 5.91
N CYS A 103 5.15 12.53 5.71
CA CYS A 103 5.28 11.53 6.78
C CYS A 103 6.70 11.39 7.36
N MET A 104 7.73 11.91 6.69
CA MET A 104 9.11 11.83 7.18
C MET A 104 9.40 12.89 8.25
N PHE A 105 8.70 14.03 8.21
CA PHE A 105 8.80 15.10 9.20
C PHE A 105 7.87 14.86 10.40
#